data_AF-A0A7G7MFV2-F1
#
_entry.id   AF-A0A7G7MFV2-F1
#
_cell.length_a   1.000
_cell.length_b   1.000
_cell.length_c   1.000
_cell.angle_alpha   90.00
_cell.angle_beta   90.00
_cell.angle_gamma   90.00
#
_symmetry.space_group_name_H-M   'P 1'
#
loop_
_entity.id
_entity.type
_entity.pdbx_description
1 polymer ?
#
loop_
_entity_poly.entity_id
_entity_poly.type
_entity_poly.pdbx_seq_one_letter_code
_entity_poly.pdbx_strand_id
1 'polypeptide(L)'
;MTSLQLAQASGVVTLYCGRTADSAERMSRRDLYWLKQATAWQATWQAGQVSFEERSSVASLDQDGIKATFSREWQMVLAPLAARALKNLSWKRTRVVNQRPRRAYRNFLLESSDPYDEWSA
;
A
#
# COMPACT_ATOMS: atom_id res chain seq x y z
N MET A 1 19.67 -10.75 -10.84
CA MET A 1 18.99 -10.81 -9.52
C MET A 1 18.84 -12.27 -9.15
N THR A 2 19.35 -12.70 -8.00
CA THR A 2 19.34 -14.11 -7.62
C THR A 2 17.96 -14.51 -7.08
N SER A 3 17.62 -15.81 -7.13
CA SER A 3 16.37 -16.34 -6.56
C SER A 3 16.26 -16.08 -5.05
N LEU A 4 17.39 -16.11 -4.35
CA LEU A 4 17.49 -15.80 -2.92
C LEU A 4 17.12 -14.34 -2.61
N GLN A 5 17.63 -13.38 -3.38
CA GLN A 5 17.28 -11.96 -3.23
C GLN A 5 15.79 -11.69 -3.44
N LEU A 6 15.17 -12.41 -4.39
CA LEU A 6 13.73 -12.32 -4.62
C LEU A 6 12.91 -12.90 -3.46
N ALA A 7 13.37 -14.00 -2.86
CA ALA A 7 12.72 -14.61 -1.71
C ALA A 7 12.79 -13.71 -0.47
N GLN A 8 13.96 -13.14 -0.19
CA GLN A 8 14.15 -12.16 0.90
C GLN A 8 13.27 -10.92 0.70
N ALA A 9 13.28 -10.34 -0.50
CA ALA A 9 12.43 -9.19 -0.83
C ALA A 9 10.94 -9.49 -0.67
N SER A 10 10.49 -10.67 -1.11
CA SER A 10 9.12 -11.14 -0.95
C SER A 10 8.74 -11.27 0.53
N GLY A 11 9.65 -11.78 1.36
CA GLY A 11 9.49 -11.84 2.82
C GLY A 11 9.26 -10.46 3.44
N VAL A 12 10.12 -9.48 3.11
CA VAL A 12 9.98 -8.10 3.61
C VAL A 12 8.66 -7.47 3.18
N VAL A 13 8.28 -7.63 1.91
CA VAL A 13 7.00 -7.11 1.39
C VAL A 13 5.81 -7.75 2.09
N THR A 14 5.87 -9.06 2.36
CA THR A 14 4.83 -9.81 3.08
C THR A 14 4.63 -9.29 4.50
N LEU A 15 5.72 -9.07 5.24
CA LEU A 15 5.68 -8.49 6.59
C LEU A 15 5.02 -7.12 6.59
N TYR A 16 5.31 -6.27 5.60
CA TYR A 16 4.74 -4.92 5.53
C TYR A 16 3.29 -4.90 5.03
N CYS A 17 2.93 -5.75 4.05
CA CYS A 17 1.61 -5.74 3.45
C CYS A 17 0.56 -6.46 4.32
N GLY A 18 0.99 -7.36 5.21
CA GLY A 18 0.13 -8.12 6.12
C GLY A 18 -0.70 -9.19 5.41
N ARG A 19 -0.25 -9.68 4.25
CA ARG A 19 -0.90 -10.76 3.50
C ARG A 19 0.13 -11.72 2.91
N THR A 20 -0.13 -13.02 3.04
CA THR A 20 0.70 -14.09 2.48
C THR A 20 0.32 -14.40 1.03
N ALA A 21 1.19 -15.16 0.35
CA ALA A 21 0.96 -15.63 -1.01
C ALA A 21 -0.31 -16.50 -1.13
N ASP A 22 -0.70 -17.23 -0.07
CA ASP A 22 -1.91 -18.07 -0.07
C ASP A 22 -3.20 -17.26 -0.23
N SER A 23 -3.14 -15.96 0.11
CA SER A 23 -4.27 -15.06 -0.08
C SER A 23 -4.43 -14.58 -1.53
N ALA A 24 -3.51 -14.92 -2.44
CA ALA A 24 -3.45 -14.37 -3.80
C ALA A 24 -4.73 -14.61 -4.61
N GLU A 25 -5.39 -15.75 -4.42
CA GLU A 25 -6.66 -16.09 -5.10
C GLU A 25 -7.80 -15.12 -4.75
N ARG A 26 -7.74 -14.52 -3.55
CA ARG A 26 -8.72 -13.53 -3.07
C ARG A 26 -8.32 -12.09 -3.38
N MET A 27 -7.22 -11.87 -4.09
CA MET A 27 -6.72 -10.52 -4.42
C MET A 27 -7.16 -10.09 -5.82
N SER A 28 -7.43 -8.79 -5.97
CA SER A 28 -7.67 -8.22 -7.29
C SER A 28 -6.39 -8.26 -8.15
N ARG A 29 -6.54 -8.40 -9.47
CA ARG A 29 -5.43 -8.27 -10.44
C ARG A 29 -4.64 -6.97 -10.25
N ARG A 30 -5.33 -5.89 -9.88
CA ARG A 30 -4.70 -4.59 -9.58
C ARG A 30 -3.75 -4.69 -8.39
N ASP A 31 -4.18 -5.34 -7.31
CA ASP A 31 -3.37 -5.48 -6.10
C ASP A 31 -2.16 -6.41 -6.36
N LEU A 32 -2.37 -7.49 -7.12
CA LEU A 32 -1.28 -8.39 -7.54
C LEU A 32 -0.22 -7.66 -8.38
N TYR A 33 -0.62 -6.75 -9.27
CA TYR A 33 0.30 -5.90 -10.02
C TYR A 33 1.17 -5.03 -9.10
N TRP A 34 0.56 -4.37 -8.12
CA TRP A 34 1.30 -3.53 -7.17
C TRP A 34 2.21 -4.35 -6.25
N LEU A 35 1.81 -5.55 -5.85
CA LEU A 35 2.66 -6.47 -5.09
C LEU A 35 3.87 -6.92 -5.92
N LYS A 36 3.69 -7.32 -7.18
CA LYS A 36 4.80 -7.66 -8.08
C LYS A 36 5.79 -6.50 -8.21
N GLN A 37 5.27 -5.28 -8.39
CA GLN A 37 6.09 -4.09 -8.52
C GLN A 37 6.82 -3.75 -7.22
N ALA A 38 6.17 -3.90 -6.07
CA ALA A 38 6.79 -3.70 -4.77
C ALA A 38 7.96 -4.68 -4.54
N THR A 39 7.77 -5.97 -4.85
CA THR A 39 8.83 -6.98 -4.71
C THR A 39 10.02 -6.71 -5.64
N ALA A 40 9.78 -6.27 -6.87
CA ALA A 40 10.84 -5.91 -7.81
C ALA A 40 11.67 -4.70 -7.31
N TRP A 41 11.00 -3.66 -6.81
CA TRP A 41 11.69 -2.50 -6.23
C TRP A 41 12.42 -2.82 -4.94
N GLN A 42 11.86 -3.70 -4.10
CA GLN A 42 12.53 -4.13 -2.88
C GLN A 42 13.80 -4.90 -3.19
N ALA A 43 13.76 -5.86 -4.12
CA ALA A 43 14.91 -6.68 -4.47
C ALA A 43 16.04 -5.86 -5.13
N THR A 44 15.68 -4.92 -6.01
CA THR A 44 16.66 -4.01 -6.64
C THR A 44 17.31 -3.08 -5.63
N TRP A 45 16.53 -2.53 -4.69
CA TRP A 45 17.07 -1.68 -3.63
C TRP A 45 17.95 -2.47 -2.66
N GLN A 46 17.51 -3.65 -2.22
CA GLN A 46 18.30 -4.54 -1.36
C GLN A 46 19.64 -4.93 -2.01
N ALA A 47 19.66 -5.20 -3.31
CA ALA A 47 20.90 -5.53 -4.02
C ALA A 47 21.91 -4.37 -4.04
N GLY A 48 21.45 -3.13 -3.92
CA GLY A 48 22.32 -1.94 -3.83
C GLY A 48 22.70 -1.55 -2.40
N GLN A 49 22.21 -2.25 -1.37
CA GLN A 49 22.49 -1.97 0.03
C GLN A 49 23.48 -2.98 0.59
N VAL A 50 24.63 -2.51 1.12
CA VAL A 50 25.58 -3.36 1.83
C VAL A 50 25.02 -3.77 3.20
N SER A 51 25.23 -5.03 3.58
CA SER A 51 24.87 -5.62 4.88
C SER A 51 23.44 -5.31 5.33
N PHE A 52 22.46 -5.43 4.43
CA PHE A 52 21.05 -5.17 4.76
C PHE A 52 20.53 -6.04 5.92
N GLU A 53 20.96 -7.29 6.00
CA GLU A 53 20.51 -8.25 7.04
C GLU A 53 21.14 -8.00 8.42
N GLU A 54 22.29 -7.32 8.46
CA GLU A 54 23.07 -7.08 9.68
C GLU A 54 22.77 -5.71 10.29
N ARG A 55 21.84 -4.93 9.71
CA ARG A 55 21.50 -3.60 10.19
C ARG A 55 20.81 -3.67 11.56
N SER A 56 21.53 -3.23 12.59
CA SER A 56 20.94 -2.89 13.89
C SER A 56 20.15 -1.58 13.80
N SER A 57 19.32 -1.26 14.80
CA SER A 57 18.49 -0.06 14.82
C SER A 57 19.32 1.23 14.93
N VAL A 58 19.90 1.67 13.82
CA VAL A 58 20.66 2.91 13.69
C VAL A 58 19.69 4.07 13.38
N ALA A 59 19.46 4.95 14.36
CA ALA A 59 18.56 6.10 14.20
C ALA A 59 19.15 7.23 13.33
N SER A 60 20.48 7.36 13.30
CA SER A 60 21.19 8.42 12.56
C SER A 60 22.53 7.90 12.05
N LEU A 61 22.82 8.17 10.77
CA LEU A 61 24.13 7.92 10.17
C LEU A 61 24.77 9.26 9.82
N ASP A 62 25.98 9.50 10.34
CA ASP A 62 26.81 10.66 10.04
C ASP A 62 28.16 10.15 9.52
N GLN A 63 28.41 10.34 8.23
CA GLN A 63 29.67 9.96 7.60
C GLN A 63 30.08 11.05 6.62
N ASP A 64 31.30 11.57 6.77
CA ASP A 64 31.90 12.59 5.90
C ASP A 64 31.01 13.82 5.65
N GLY A 65 30.26 14.25 6.67
CA GLY A 65 29.36 15.40 6.61
C GLY A 65 27.99 15.11 5.96
N ILE A 66 27.77 13.89 5.47
CA ILE A 66 26.46 13.44 4.99
C ILE A 66 25.69 12.88 6.18
N LYS A 67 24.60 13.57 6.54
CA LYS A 67 23.67 13.17 7.59
C LYS A 67 22.42 12.57 6.99
N ALA A 68 22.17 11.30 7.27
CA ALA A 68 20.90 10.64 6.97
C ALA A 68 20.11 10.47 8.28
N THR A 69 18.96 11.16 8.38
CA THR A 69 18.01 10.98 9.48
C THR A 69 16.80 10.21 8.96
N PHE A 70 16.55 9.03 9.53
CA PHE A 70 15.36 8.25 9.21
C PHE A 70 14.18 8.78 10.03
N SER A 71 13.13 9.26 9.36
CA SER A 71 11.94 9.79 10.04
C SER A 71 11.06 8.66 10.59
N ARG A 72 11.09 7.48 9.96
CA ARG A 72 10.21 6.36 10.27
C ARG A 72 10.98 5.06 10.13
N GLU A 73 10.75 4.13 11.05
CA GLU A 73 11.43 2.82 11.11
C GLU A 73 11.37 2.05 9.77
N TRP A 74 10.22 2.06 9.09
CA TRP A 74 10.09 1.36 7.81
C TRP A 74 11.02 1.88 6.71
N GLN A 75 11.53 3.11 6.80
CA GLN A 75 12.47 3.67 5.82
C GLN A 75 13.84 2.98 5.85
N MET A 76 14.15 2.27 6.94
CA MET A 76 15.39 1.50 7.08
C MET A 76 15.32 0.13 6.40
N VAL A 77 14.11 -0.43 6.26
CA VAL A 77 13.88 -1.82 5.84
C VAL A 77 13.21 -1.90 4.47
N LEU A 78 12.36 -0.92 4.14
CA LEU A 78 11.53 -0.93 2.94
C LEU A 78 12.04 0.10 1.93
N ALA A 79 12.21 -0.35 0.68
CA ALA A 79 12.59 0.51 -0.42
C ALA A 79 11.57 1.64 -0.61
N PRO A 80 12.01 2.87 -0.92
CA PRO A 80 11.11 4.02 -1.06
C PRO A 80 10.07 3.82 -2.17
N LEU A 81 10.46 3.17 -3.28
CA LEU A 81 9.55 2.84 -4.38
C LEU A 81 8.62 1.68 -4.04
N ALA A 82 9.08 0.70 -3.26
CA ALA A 82 8.21 -0.36 -2.74
C ALA A 82 7.15 0.23 -1.80
N ALA A 83 7.53 1.15 -0.90
CA ALA A 83 6.60 1.86 -0.03
C ALA A 83 5.53 2.63 -0.84
N ARG A 84 5.91 3.26 -1.95
CA ARG A 84 4.96 3.95 -2.84
C ARG A 84 3.99 2.96 -3.53
N ALA A 85 4.47 1.80 -3.97
CA ALA A 85 3.61 0.76 -4.54
C ALA A 85 2.62 0.20 -3.51
N LEU A 86 3.07 -0.07 -2.28
CA LEU A 86 2.22 -0.64 -1.22
C LEU A 86 1.10 0.30 -0.76
N LYS A 87 1.25 1.62 -0.92
CA LYS A 87 0.17 2.60 -0.68
C LYS A 87 -1.03 2.43 -1.61
N ASN A 88 -0.84 1.79 -2.78
CA ASN A 88 -1.91 1.58 -3.75
C ASN A 88 -2.77 0.34 -3.49
N LEU A 89 -2.39 -0.48 -2.50
CA LEU A 89 -3.13 -1.69 -2.14
C LEU A 89 -4.50 -1.34 -1.57
N SER A 90 -5.53 -2.04 -2.05
CA SER A 90 -6.92 -1.80 -1.68
C SER A 90 -7.17 -1.80 -0.16
N TRP A 91 -6.48 -2.66 0.59
CA TRP A 91 -6.63 -2.80 2.05
C TRP A 91 -5.71 -1.89 2.88
N LYS A 92 -4.69 -1.27 2.27
CA LYS A 92 -3.81 -0.30 2.94
C LYS A 92 -4.29 1.14 2.78
N ARG A 93 -5.16 1.41 1.80
CA ARG A 93 -5.78 2.71 1.61
C ARG A 93 -6.70 3.01 2.80
N THR A 94 -6.48 4.15 3.46
CA THR A 94 -7.36 4.63 4.51
C THR A 94 -8.78 4.69 3.97
N ARG A 95 -9.72 4.12 4.73
CA ARG A 95 -11.15 4.14 4.47
C ARG A 95 -11.67 5.58 4.57
N VAL A 96 -11.40 6.42 3.57
CA VAL A 96 -12.38 7.48 3.29
C VAL A 96 -13.59 6.69 2.83
N VAL A 97 -14.54 6.48 3.75
CA VAL A 97 -15.84 5.94 3.42
C VAL A 97 -16.42 6.98 2.48
N ASN A 98 -16.28 6.73 1.19
CA ASN A 98 -16.97 7.50 0.20
C ASN A 98 -18.43 7.05 0.34
N GLN A 99 -19.15 7.68 1.28
CA GLN A 99 -20.60 7.64 1.33
C GLN A 99 -21.07 8.37 0.07
N ARG A 100 -20.92 7.71 -1.08
CA ARG A 100 -21.71 8.08 -2.23
C ARG A 100 -23.14 7.87 -1.75
N PRO A 101 -24.00 8.91 -1.71
CA PRO A 101 -25.40 8.67 -1.46
C PRO A 101 -25.79 7.60 -2.48
N ARG A 102 -26.28 6.46 -1.99
CA ARG A 102 -26.97 5.50 -2.87
C ARG A 102 -27.92 6.38 -3.67
N ARG A 103 -27.79 6.40 -5.00
CA ARG A 103 -28.75 7.10 -5.86
C ARG A 103 -30.11 6.67 -5.34
N ALA A 104 -30.81 7.56 -4.64
CA ALA A 104 -32.19 7.34 -4.31
C ALA A 104 -32.83 7.10 -5.68
N TYR A 105 -33.41 5.93 -5.89
CA TYR A 105 -34.26 5.71 -7.04
C TYR A 105 -35.44 6.66 -6.84
N ARG A 106 -35.29 7.92 -7.25
CA ARG A 106 -36.40 8.80 -7.54
C ARG A 106 -37.03 8.19 -8.78
N ASN A 107 -38.03 7.34 -8.57
CA ASN A 107 -38.91 6.96 -9.66
C ASN A 107 -39.60 8.25 -10.10
N PHE A 108 -39.15 8.82 -11.21
CA PHE A 108 -39.74 10.03 -11.80
C PHE A 108 -41.24 9.87 -12.14
N LEU A 109 -41.74 8.63 -12.14
CA LEU A 109 -43.16 8.27 -12.32
C LEU A 109 -43.93 8.11 -11.00
N LEU A 110 -43.26 8.12 -9.86
CA LEU A 110 -43.90 7.98 -8.54
C LEU A 110 -44.04 9.38 -7.94
N GLU A 111 -45.26 9.93 -8.00
CA GLU A 111 -45.62 11.28 -7.53
C GLU A 111 -45.25 11.50 -6.06
N SER A 112 -45.39 10.46 -5.22
CA SER A 112 -44.97 10.46 -3.80
C SER A 112 -43.46 10.54 -3.55
N SER A 113 -42.65 10.53 -4.61
CA SER A 113 -41.20 10.77 -4.51
C SER A 113 -40.78 12.21 -4.82
N ASP A 114 -41.75 13.06 -5.18
CA ASP A 114 -41.55 14.48 -5.42
C ASP A 114 -41.37 15.24 -4.08
N PRO A 115 -40.25 15.95 -3.87
CA PRO A 115 -40.04 16.78 -2.67
C PRO A 115 -41.07 17.92 -2.49
N TYR A 116 -41.93 18.21 -3.46
CA TYR A 116 -42.96 19.24 -3.35
C TYR A 116 -44.32 18.75 -2.80
N ASP A 117 -44.51 17.44 -2.60
CA ASP A 117 -45.76 16.88 -2.06
C ASP A 117 -46.09 17.44 -0.66
N GLU A 118 -45.05 17.69 0.15
CA GLU A 118 -45.15 18.25 1.51
C GLU A 118 -45.72 19.69 1.56
N TRP A 119 -45.80 20.40 0.44
CA TRP A 119 -46.30 21.79 0.35
C TRP A 119 -47.79 21.88 -0.02
N SER A 120 -48.47 20.76 -0.23
CA SER A 120 -49.85 20.71 -0.75
C SER A 120 -50.92 20.35 0.30
N ALA A 121 -50.57 20.32 1.59
CA ALA A 121 -51.48 20.05 2.71
C ALA A 121 -52.06 21.32 3.34
#